data_AF-A0A7Y5Q8F3-F1
#
_entry.id   AF-A0A7Y5Q8F3-F1
#
_cell.length_a   1.000
_cell.length_b   1.000
_cell.length_c   1.000
_cell.angle_alpha   90.00
_cell.angle_beta   90.00
_cell.angle_gamma   90.00
#
_symmetry.space_group_name_H-M   'P 1'
#
loop_
_entity.id
_entity.type
_entity.pdbx_description
1 polymer ?
#
loop_
_entity_poly.entity_id
_entity_poly.type
_entity_poly.pdbx_seq_one_letter_code
_entity_poly.pdbx_strand_id
1 'polypeptide(L)'
;LLAGRWFRPGESQVCVLPRSVAAKLDLGPGSTAARQGAGFGAVEVFGGRFEVIGVVDDQVMEGVKDLDGEPLTPVDFSKLEPEKLRSLQEQQAQRLRLGSAPPPPVDRYSHYPTEGLIILPFDRLMSQGGTLRSVAMRFHDPKAVRPAAAALMDRFELSAYATDGQGVYLYSSVGTTSVSGLETVLIPLIIAALIVLNTMLGAVVERLREIGIFSSIGLAPAHVAMLFLAESCVFANLGVVLGYLAGQAVAKLLYYAQSHDLMSGLAGLSLNYSSTATVGVAIIIIATVLLSTLYPARKAARLATPDVERRWKLPVPDGHTMSFPLPFMLTGRDSIACNIFLKEYFDGYVDFAGGDFYTDGTSLTRHEGGFRLALRVWLAPYDLGVSQRVELLTQPDPDDPHVYSVLINLERISGDDNGWRRTNWLFINILRQQFLIWRTISPAQKAVYAEHGFALLEGREWEPPTHPVAAEGE
;
A
#
# COMPACT_ATOMS: atom_id res chain seq x y z
N LEU A 1 13.23 -29.61 -57.31
CA LEU A 1 12.38 -30.70 -57.84
C LEU A 1 13.26 -31.66 -58.61
N LEU A 2 13.11 -32.97 -58.38
CA LEU A 2 13.80 -34.01 -59.16
C LEU A 2 13.07 -34.30 -60.47
N ALA A 3 11.74 -34.23 -60.46
CA ALA A 3 10.89 -34.37 -61.63
C ALA A 3 9.56 -33.64 -61.46
N GLY A 4 8.93 -33.27 -62.58
CA GLY A 4 7.62 -32.62 -62.60
C GLY A 4 7.66 -31.11 -62.38
N ARG A 5 6.65 -30.56 -61.69
CA ARG A 5 6.47 -29.12 -61.50
C ARG A 5 5.82 -28.78 -60.15
N TRP A 6 5.85 -27.50 -59.79
CA TRP A 6 5.10 -26.94 -58.66
C TRP A 6 3.64 -26.61 -59.03
N PHE A 7 2.83 -26.35 -58.01
CA PHE A 7 1.41 -26.02 -58.12
C PHE A 7 1.17 -24.74 -58.95
N ARG A 8 0.08 -24.73 -59.70
CA ARG A 8 -0.45 -23.53 -60.37
C ARG A 8 -1.67 -22.99 -59.62
N PRO A 9 -1.98 -21.69 -59.75
CA PRO A 9 -3.18 -21.11 -59.16
C PRO A 9 -4.45 -21.87 -59.59
N GLY A 10 -5.31 -22.21 -58.62
CA GLY A 10 -6.57 -22.94 -58.85
C GLY A 10 -6.46 -24.47 -58.87
N GLU A 11 -5.25 -25.04 -58.82
CA GLU A 11 -5.07 -26.49 -58.73
C GLU A 11 -5.36 -26.99 -57.32
N SER A 12 -6.15 -28.07 -57.23
CA SER A 12 -6.69 -28.52 -55.95
C SER A 12 -6.81 -30.04 -55.81
N GLN A 13 -6.50 -30.83 -56.83
CA GLN A 13 -6.48 -32.31 -56.73
C GLN A 13 -5.13 -32.86 -57.18
N VAL A 14 -4.07 -32.19 -56.75
CA VAL A 14 -2.68 -32.49 -57.11
C VAL A 14 -1.82 -32.51 -55.85
N CYS A 15 -0.73 -33.26 -55.88
CA CYS A 15 0.24 -33.31 -54.80
C CYS A 15 1.69 -33.39 -55.32
N VAL A 16 2.63 -33.04 -54.44
CA VAL A 16 4.07 -33.23 -54.65
C VAL A 16 4.58 -34.13 -53.54
N LEU A 17 5.35 -35.15 -53.90
CA LEU A 17 5.82 -36.18 -52.97
C LEU A 17 7.35 -36.16 -52.84
N PRO A 18 7.91 -36.39 -51.64
CA PRO A 18 9.32 -36.73 -51.47
C PRO A 18 9.68 -38.03 -52.19
N ARG A 19 10.93 -38.16 -52.64
CA ARG A 19 11.39 -39.33 -53.40
C ARG A 19 11.29 -40.61 -52.57
N SER A 20 11.50 -40.56 -51.25
CA SER A 20 11.31 -41.71 -50.36
C SER A 20 9.86 -42.24 -50.39
N VAL A 21 8.87 -41.35 -50.34
CA VAL A 21 7.44 -41.68 -50.39
C VAL A 21 7.04 -42.17 -51.79
N ALA A 22 7.47 -41.44 -52.82
CA ALA A 22 7.18 -41.78 -54.21
C ALA A 22 7.74 -43.16 -54.58
N ALA A 23 8.96 -43.50 -54.13
CA ALA A 23 9.56 -44.80 -54.37
C ALA A 23 8.82 -45.94 -53.64
N LYS A 24 8.39 -45.74 -52.39
CA LYS A 24 7.62 -46.74 -51.62
C LYS A 24 6.26 -47.05 -52.27
N LEU A 25 5.64 -46.06 -52.92
CA LEU A 25 4.32 -46.19 -53.55
C LEU A 25 4.37 -46.53 -55.05
N ASP A 26 5.57 -46.73 -55.61
CA ASP A 26 5.78 -46.86 -57.06
C ASP A 26 5.13 -45.71 -57.86
N LEU A 27 5.48 -44.47 -57.51
CA LEU A 27 5.01 -43.22 -58.13
C LEU A 27 6.21 -42.39 -58.60
N GLY A 28 6.05 -41.58 -59.66
CA GLY A 28 7.13 -40.73 -60.20
C GLY A 28 7.75 -41.19 -61.53
N PRO A 29 8.87 -40.57 -61.99
CA PRO A 29 9.39 -40.66 -63.36
C PRO A 29 9.91 -42.05 -63.82
N GLY A 30 9.79 -43.07 -62.97
CA GLY A 30 10.17 -44.46 -63.28
C GLY A 30 9.14 -45.50 -62.88
N SER A 31 7.95 -45.07 -62.43
CA SER A 31 6.90 -45.95 -61.91
C SER A 31 6.26 -46.83 -62.96
N THR A 32 5.54 -47.87 -62.52
CA THR A 32 4.71 -48.68 -63.41
C THR A 32 3.67 -47.83 -64.15
N ALA A 33 3.08 -46.84 -63.48
CA ALA A 33 2.15 -45.88 -64.09
C ALA A 33 2.81 -45.02 -65.18
N ALA A 34 4.05 -44.55 -64.93
CA ALA A 34 4.81 -43.76 -65.90
C ALA A 34 5.20 -44.60 -67.14
N ARG A 35 5.56 -45.87 -66.94
CA ARG A 35 5.87 -46.82 -68.03
C ARG A 35 4.64 -47.16 -68.88
N GLN A 36 3.44 -47.04 -68.31
CA GLN A 36 2.16 -47.22 -69.00
C GLN A 36 1.61 -45.91 -69.60
N GLY A 37 2.37 -44.80 -69.55
CA GLY A 37 1.98 -43.51 -70.14
C GLY A 37 0.97 -42.71 -69.31
N ALA A 38 0.67 -43.12 -68.07
CA ALA A 38 -0.34 -42.51 -67.20
C ALA A 38 0.21 -41.42 -66.25
N GLY A 39 1.29 -40.75 -66.64
CA GLY A 39 1.94 -39.73 -65.81
C GLY A 39 2.65 -40.31 -64.57
N PHE A 40 2.78 -39.52 -63.50
CA PHE A 40 3.46 -39.98 -62.28
C PHE A 40 2.57 -40.85 -61.36
N GLY A 41 1.30 -41.04 -61.69
CA GLY A 41 0.31 -41.77 -60.90
C GLY A 41 -0.46 -40.87 -59.91
N ALA A 42 -1.33 -41.47 -59.10
CA ALA A 42 -2.16 -40.78 -58.11
C ALA A 42 -2.11 -41.49 -56.76
N VAL A 43 -2.26 -40.72 -55.68
CA VAL A 43 -2.26 -41.20 -54.30
C VAL A 43 -3.58 -40.83 -53.63
N GLU A 44 -4.10 -41.72 -52.77
CA GLU A 44 -5.28 -41.45 -51.97
C GLU A 44 -4.87 -41.07 -50.54
N VAL A 45 -5.23 -39.87 -50.11
CA VAL A 45 -4.88 -39.33 -48.79
C VAL A 45 -6.10 -38.62 -48.20
N PHE A 46 -6.41 -38.90 -46.93
CA PHE A 46 -7.59 -38.35 -46.23
C PHE A 46 -8.92 -38.52 -46.99
N GLY A 47 -9.08 -39.64 -47.72
CA GLY A 47 -10.27 -39.94 -48.54
C GLY A 47 -10.39 -39.15 -49.84
N GLY A 48 -9.34 -38.40 -50.24
CA GLY A 48 -9.25 -37.69 -51.51
C GLY A 48 -8.17 -38.28 -52.42
N ARG A 49 -8.44 -38.33 -53.73
CA ARG A 49 -7.48 -38.80 -54.75
C ARG A 49 -6.73 -37.62 -55.35
N PHE A 50 -5.41 -37.60 -55.18
CA PHE A 50 -4.50 -36.55 -55.64
C PHE A 50 -3.56 -37.06 -56.72
N GLU A 51 -3.48 -36.34 -57.83
CA GLU A 51 -2.51 -36.64 -58.89
C GLU A 51 -1.12 -36.17 -58.50
N VAL A 52 -0.12 -37.05 -58.60
CA VAL A 52 1.27 -36.67 -58.33
C VAL A 52 1.78 -35.85 -59.51
N ILE A 53 2.15 -34.60 -59.28
CA ILE A 53 2.63 -33.69 -60.34
C ILE A 53 4.13 -33.37 -60.23
N GLY A 54 4.76 -33.78 -59.14
CA GLY A 54 6.18 -33.56 -58.90
C GLY A 54 6.76 -34.43 -57.81
N VAL A 55 8.07 -34.65 -57.91
CA VAL A 55 8.87 -35.36 -56.92
C VAL A 55 10.00 -34.45 -56.43
N VAL A 56 10.16 -34.34 -55.12
CA VAL A 56 11.20 -33.55 -54.45
C VAL A 56 12.28 -34.45 -53.86
N ASP A 57 13.49 -33.94 -53.76
CA ASP A 57 14.60 -34.64 -53.14
C ASP A 57 14.52 -34.54 -51.61
N ASP A 58 14.59 -35.67 -50.92
CA ASP A 58 14.49 -35.75 -49.47
C ASP A 58 15.65 -35.00 -48.77
N GLN A 59 16.88 -35.17 -49.25
CA GLN A 59 18.07 -34.54 -48.65
C GLN A 59 18.05 -33.02 -48.83
N VAL A 60 17.62 -32.55 -50.00
CA VAL A 60 17.47 -31.10 -50.25
C VAL A 60 16.37 -30.52 -49.36
N MET A 61 15.26 -31.24 -49.16
CA MET A 61 14.16 -30.76 -48.32
C MET A 61 14.56 -30.64 -46.84
N GLU A 62 15.29 -31.63 -46.31
CA GLU A 62 15.79 -31.59 -44.92
C GLU A 62 16.93 -30.59 -44.74
N GLY A 63 17.74 -30.37 -45.77
CA GLY A 63 18.86 -29.44 -45.75
C GLY A 63 18.48 -27.97 -45.89
N VAL A 64 17.31 -27.66 -46.47
CA VAL A 64 16.82 -26.28 -46.61
C VAL A 64 16.22 -25.82 -45.28
N LYS A 65 16.82 -24.78 -44.73
CA LYS A 65 16.38 -24.12 -43.50
C LYS A 65 15.48 -22.92 -43.81
N ASP A 66 14.43 -22.78 -43.04
CA ASP A 66 13.58 -21.59 -43.03
C ASP A 66 14.29 -20.42 -42.29
N LEU A 67 13.67 -19.25 -42.26
CA LEU A 67 14.19 -18.04 -41.63
C LEU A 67 14.38 -18.20 -40.12
N ASP A 68 13.68 -19.11 -39.47
CA ASP A 68 13.88 -19.45 -38.05
C ASP A 68 15.08 -20.39 -37.82
N GLY A 69 15.72 -20.87 -38.90
CA GLY A 69 16.86 -21.78 -38.86
C GLY A 69 16.49 -23.26 -38.75
N GLU A 70 15.19 -23.58 -38.75
CA GLU A 70 14.64 -24.93 -38.68
C GLU A 70 14.38 -25.50 -40.09
N PRO A 71 14.32 -26.84 -40.26
CA PRO A 71 13.95 -27.45 -41.54
C PRO A 71 12.52 -27.10 -41.98
N LEU A 72 12.26 -27.12 -43.29
CA LEU A 72 10.92 -26.91 -43.86
C LEU A 72 9.90 -28.02 -43.57
N THR A 73 10.33 -29.11 -42.93
CA THR A 73 9.45 -30.22 -42.56
C THR A 73 8.51 -29.82 -41.41
N PRO A 74 7.30 -30.41 -41.29
CA PRO A 74 6.39 -30.05 -40.22
C PRO A 74 6.93 -30.45 -38.84
N VAL A 75 6.67 -29.60 -37.85
CA VAL A 75 6.99 -29.85 -36.44
C VAL A 75 5.99 -30.83 -35.82
N ASP A 76 6.51 -31.81 -35.08
CA ASP A 76 5.78 -32.71 -34.19
C ASP A 76 5.53 -32.04 -32.83
N PHE A 77 4.46 -31.25 -32.76
CA PHE A 77 4.04 -30.58 -31.53
C PHE A 77 3.55 -31.55 -30.43
N SER A 78 3.32 -32.83 -30.74
CA SER A 78 2.93 -33.82 -29.71
C SER A 78 4.11 -34.21 -28.81
N LYS A 79 5.34 -34.08 -29.33
CA LYS A 79 6.59 -34.31 -28.59
C LYS A 79 7.12 -33.06 -27.89
N LEU A 80 6.36 -31.96 -27.94
CA LEU A 80 6.69 -30.72 -27.25
C LEU A 80 6.39 -30.89 -25.75
N GLU A 81 7.33 -31.47 -25.00
CA GLU A 81 7.21 -31.55 -23.53
C GLU A 81 7.30 -30.12 -22.93
N PRO A 82 6.26 -29.61 -22.26
CA PRO A 82 6.29 -28.28 -21.65
C PRO A 82 7.40 -28.15 -20.59
N GLU A 83 7.73 -29.25 -19.92
CA GLU A 83 8.81 -29.35 -18.93
C GLU A 83 10.20 -29.28 -19.58
N LYS A 84 10.34 -29.80 -20.80
CA LYS A 84 11.59 -29.75 -21.57
C LYS A 84 11.82 -28.34 -22.12
N LEU A 85 10.77 -27.64 -22.54
CA LEU A 85 10.83 -26.21 -22.89
C LEU A 85 11.20 -25.34 -21.69
N ARG A 86 10.59 -25.59 -20.52
CA ARG A 86 10.95 -24.88 -19.28
C ARG A 86 12.38 -25.16 -18.85
N SER A 87 12.81 -26.42 -18.80
CA SER A 87 14.19 -26.76 -18.42
C SER A 87 15.22 -26.27 -19.44
N LEU A 88 14.91 -26.23 -20.74
CA LEU A 88 15.76 -25.62 -21.75
C LEU A 88 15.79 -24.09 -21.63
N GLN A 89 14.66 -23.44 -21.31
CA GLN A 89 14.60 -22.00 -21.03
C GLN A 89 15.35 -21.64 -19.75
N GLU A 90 15.25 -22.47 -18.71
CA GLU A 90 15.98 -22.32 -17.46
C GLU A 90 17.48 -22.56 -17.66
N GLN A 91 17.86 -23.61 -18.39
CA GLN A 91 19.25 -23.87 -18.75
C GLN A 91 19.81 -22.80 -19.69
N GLN A 92 19.02 -22.28 -20.64
CA GLN A 92 19.40 -21.15 -21.48
C GLN A 92 19.54 -19.89 -20.66
N ALA A 93 18.59 -19.57 -19.78
CA ALA A 93 18.67 -18.43 -18.88
C ALA A 93 19.88 -18.55 -17.95
N GLN A 94 20.19 -19.75 -17.47
CA GLN A 94 21.33 -20.03 -16.61
C GLN A 94 22.66 -19.97 -17.38
N ARG A 95 22.72 -20.42 -18.64
CA ARG A 95 23.91 -20.32 -19.50
C ARG A 95 24.14 -18.92 -20.09
N LEU A 96 23.07 -18.20 -20.40
CA LEU A 96 23.10 -16.76 -20.74
C LEU A 96 23.61 -15.94 -19.54
N ARG A 97 23.26 -16.34 -18.31
CA ARG A 97 23.84 -15.80 -17.07
C ARG A 97 25.29 -16.22 -16.81
N LEU A 98 25.81 -17.23 -17.51
CA LEU A 98 27.18 -17.75 -17.39
C LEU A 98 28.08 -17.35 -18.57
N GLY A 99 27.60 -16.54 -19.51
CA GLY A 99 28.40 -15.99 -20.62
C GLY A 99 28.92 -16.99 -21.65
N SER A 100 28.51 -18.27 -21.59
CA SER A 100 28.92 -19.28 -22.57
C SER A 100 28.23 -19.07 -23.93
N ALA A 101 28.93 -19.39 -25.03
CA ALA A 101 28.39 -19.31 -26.39
C ALA A 101 26.99 -19.97 -26.48
N PRO A 102 26.02 -19.36 -27.19
CA PRO A 102 24.73 -19.99 -27.38
C PRO A 102 24.98 -21.38 -28.00
N PRO A 103 24.32 -22.45 -27.50
CA PRO A 103 24.48 -23.74 -28.13
C PRO A 103 24.13 -23.62 -29.62
N PRO A 104 24.70 -24.47 -30.51
CA PRO A 104 24.14 -24.63 -31.84
C PRO A 104 22.62 -24.82 -31.69
N PRO A 105 21.78 -24.31 -32.61
CA PRO A 105 20.34 -24.41 -32.49
C PRO A 105 19.99 -25.84 -32.12
N VAL A 106 19.64 -26.03 -30.85
CA VAL A 106 19.11 -27.30 -30.38
C VAL A 106 17.75 -27.33 -31.03
N ASP A 107 17.52 -28.28 -31.93
CA ASP A 107 16.26 -28.44 -32.66
C ASP A 107 15.12 -28.21 -31.66
N ARG A 108 14.52 -27.00 -31.69
CA ARG A 108 13.54 -26.59 -30.68
C ARG A 108 12.28 -27.42 -30.79
N TYR A 109 12.18 -28.08 -31.94
CA TYR A 109 11.06 -28.80 -32.47
C TYR A 109 11.59 -30.12 -33.01
N SER A 110 10.93 -31.23 -32.67
CA SER A 110 11.17 -32.47 -33.41
C SER A 110 10.39 -32.36 -34.71
N HIS A 111 11.05 -32.47 -35.85
CA HIS A 111 10.38 -32.44 -37.14
C HIS A 111 9.98 -33.85 -37.59
N TYR A 112 8.88 -33.97 -38.32
CA TYR A 112 8.53 -35.21 -39.00
C TYR A 112 9.53 -35.49 -40.13
N PRO A 113 9.99 -36.76 -40.27
CA PRO A 113 10.89 -37.13 -41.36
C PRO A 113 10.18 -37.01 -42.71
N THR A 114 10.94 -36.76 -43.77
CA THR A 114 10.43 -36.66 -45.14
C THR A 114 9.72 -37.94 -45.62
N GLU A 115 10.01 -39.09 -45.01
CA GLU A 115 9.41 -40.39 -45.31
C GLU A 115 7.89 -40.50 -45.06
N GLY A 116 7.29 -39.51 -44.41
CA GLY A 116 5.85 -39.45 -44.12
C GLY A 116 5.16 -38.18 -44.62
N LEU A 117 5.81 -37.42 -45.50
CA LEU A 117 5.37 -36.08 -45.90
C LEU A 117 4.65 -36.09 -47.25
N ILE A 118 3.56 -35.33 -47.35
CA ILE A 118 2.88 -34.98 -48.60
C ILE A 118 2.71 -33.47 -48.68
N ILE A 119 3.04 -32.88 -49.83
CA ILE A 119 2.79 -31.46 -50.08
C ILE A 119 1.49 -31.33 -50.86
N LEU A 120 0.54 -30.55 -50.33
CA LEU A 120 -0.75 -30.24 -50.93
C LEU A 120 -0.92 -28.73 -51.16
N PRO A 121 -1.79 -28.32 -52.10
CA PRO A 121 -2.17 -26.92 -52.27
C PRO A 121 -2.79 -26.33 -50.99
N PHE A 122 -2.46 -25.07 -50.69
CA PHE A 122 -2.90 -24.36 -49.48
C PHE A 122 -4.42 -24.41 -49.26
N ASP A 123 -5.22 -24.04 -50.27
CA ASP A 123 -6.68 -24.00 -50.16
C ASP A 123 -7.29 -25.35 -49.78
N ARG A 124 -6.67 -26.44 -50.26
CA ARG A 124 -7.11 -27.79 -49.94
C ARG A 124 -6.78 -28.19 -48.53
N LEU A 125 -5.56 -27.93 -48.10
CA LEU A 125 -5.11 -28.21 -46.75
C LEU A 125 -6.00 -27.45 -45.74
N MET A 126 -6.33 -26.19 -46.01
CA MET A 126 -7.25 -25.40 -45.20
C MET A 126 -8.69 -25.96 -45.22
N SER A 127 -9.21 -26.37 -46.39
CA SER A 127 -10.55 -26.97 -46.50
C SER A 127 -10.71 -28.29 -45.73
N GLN A 128 -9.61 -29.01 -45.49
CA GLN A 128 -9.56 -30.27 -44.76
C GLN A 128 -9.27 -30.08 -43.26
N GLY A 129 -9.37 -28.85 -42.73
CA GLY A 129 -9.14 -28.55 -41.31
C GLY A 129 -7.67 -28.31 -40.95
N GLY A 130 -6.82 -28.04 -41.95
CA GLY A 130 -5.44 -27.63 -41.72
C GLY A 130 -5.36 -26.29 -40.96
N THR A 131 -4.29 -26.13 -40.19
CA THR A 131 -4.01 -24.91 -39.43
C THR A 131 -2.75 -24.25 -39.96
N LEU A 132 -2.77 -22.92 -40.08
CA LEU A 132 -1.58 -22.16 -40.46
C LEU A 132 -0.59 -22.20 -39.29
N ARG A 133 0.62 -22.70 -39.53
CA ARG A 133 1.65 -22.89 -38.49
C ARG A 133 2.83 -21.94 -38.60
N SER A 134 3.32 -21.70 -39.80
CA SER A 134 4.40 -20.76 -40.09
C SER A 134 4.12 -20.05 -41.41
N VAL A 135 4.59 -18.81 -41.52
CA VAL A 135 4.55 -18.04 -42.76
C VAL A 135 5.92 -17.43 -42.99
N ALA A 136 6.63 -17.95 -43.98
CA ALA A 136 7.87 -17.37 -44.47
C ALA A 136 7.58 -16.50 -45.69
N MET A 137 8.03 -15.25 -45.67
CA MET A 137 7.89 -14.32 -46.79
C MET A 137 9.26 -13.81 -47.21
N ARG A 138 9.55 -13.86 -48.52
CA ARG A 138 10.74 -13.23 -49.10
C ARG A 138 10.36 -11.91 -49.76
N PHE A 139 10.94 -10.81 -49.30
CA PHE A 139 10.76 -9.50 -49.90
C PHE A 139 11.84 -9.24 -50.96
N HIS A 140 11.46 -8.59 -52.06
CA HIS A 140 12.41 -8.18 -53.11
C HIS A 140 13.23 -6.95 -52.71
N ASP A 141 12.68 -6.05 -51.89
CA ASP A 141 13.36 -4.89 -51.34
C ASP A 141 13.64 -5.10 -49.84
N PRO A 142 14.92 -5.17 -49.41
CA PRO A 142 15.29 -5.27 -48.00
C PRO A 142 14.71 -4.15 -47.11
N LYS A 143 14.46 -2.96 -47.67
CA LYS A 143 13.88 -1.84 -46.90
C LYS A 143 12.39 -2.02 -46.59
N ALA A 144 11.68 -2.82 -47.38
CA ALA A 144 10.27 -3.11 -47.19
C ALA A 144 10.01 -4.17 -46.09
N VAL A 145 11.04 -4.92 -45.71
CA VAL A 145 10.95 -6.01 -44.72
C VAL A 145 10.45 -5.50 -43.37
N ARG A 146 11.03 -4.42 -42.86
CA ARG A 146 10.68 -3.84 -41.54
C ARG A 146 9.24 -3.32 -41.47
N PRO A 147 8.76 -2.45 -42.39
CA PRO A 147 7.38 -1.97 -42.34
C PRO A 147 6.36 -3.08 -42.58
N ALA A 148 6.66 -4.07 -43.42
CA ALA A 148 5.78 -5.21 -43.64
C ALA A 148 5.69 -6.14 -42.41
N ALA A 149 6.82 -6.42 -41.76
CA ALA A 149 6.86 -7.18 -40.51
C ALA A 149 6.07 -6.48 -39.40
N ALA A 150 6.20 -5.16 -39.27
CA ALA A 150 5.41 -4.37 -38.31
C ALA A 150 3.89 -4.42 -38.58
N ALA A 151 3.49 -4.24 -39.84
CA ALA A 151 2.07 -4.30 -40.22
C ALA A 151 1.45 -5.69 -40.04
N LEU A 152 2.24 -6.76 -40.21
CA LEU A 152 1.80 -8.13 -39.96
C LEU A 152 1.70 -8.44 -38.46
N MET A 153 2.64 -7.93 -37.65
CA MET A 153 2.57 -8.06 -36.19
C MET A 153 1.30 -7.42 -35.61
N ASP A 154 1.01 -6.17 -36.00
CA ASP A 154 -0.16 -5.43 -35.52
C ASP A 154 -1.49 -6.12 -35.87
N ARG A 155 -1.50 -6.92 -36.94
CA ARG A 155 -2.73 -7.51 -37.48
C ARG A 155 -2.94 -8.98 -37.10
N PHE A 156 -1.87 -9.72 -36.80
CA PHE A 156 -1.96 -11.18 -36.66
C PHE A 156 -1.43 -11.74 -35.33
N GLU A 157 -0.91 -10.94 -34.38
CA GLU A 157 -0.36 -11.39 -33.08
C GLU A 157 0.69 -12.53 -33.20
N LEU A 158 1.28 -12.73 -34.38
CA LEU A 158 2.26 -13.77 -34.64
C LEU A 158 3.68 -13.23 -34.52
N SER A 159 4.58 -14.04 -33.96
CA SER A 159 6.02 -13.81 -34.06
C SER A 159 6.45 -14.01 -35.52
N ALA A 160 7.05 -12.99 -36.12
CA ALA A 160 7.53 -12.99 -37.50
C ALA A 160 9.06 -12.98 -37.54
N TYR A 161 9.65 -13.92 -38.28
CA TYR A 161 11.07 -13.90 -38.62
C TYR A 161 11.25 -13.14 -39.93
N ALA A 162 12.12 -12.13 -39.94
CA ALA A 162 12.36 -11.32 -41.12
C ALA A 162 13.86 -11.09 -41.33
N THR A 163 14.31 -11.06 -42.57
CA THR A 163 15.72 -10.83 -42.92
C THR A 163 15.86 -9.72 -43.94
N ASP A 164 16.85 -8.85 -43.75
CA ASP A 164 17.28 -7.82 -44.70
C ASP A 164 18.54 -8.23 -45.49
N GLY A 165 18.98 -9.49 -45.35
CA GLY A 165 20.18 -10.05 -45.98
C GLY A 165 21.47 -9.88 -45.15
N GLN A 166 21.48 -9.07 -44.08
CA GLN A 166 22.62 -8.96 -43.16
C GLN A 166 22.44 -9.83 -41.90
N GLY A 167 21.19 -10.15 -41.54
CA GLY A 167 20.87 -11.03 -40.43
C GLY A 167 19.40 -11.45 -40.44
N VAL A 168 19.05 -12.39 -39.57
CA VAL A 168 17.66 -12.76 -39.28
C VAL A 168 17.24 -12.05 -38.00
N TYR A 169 16.11 -11.35 -38.06
CA TYR A 169 15.51 -10.62 -36.95
C TYR A 169 14.18 -11.24 -36.57
N LEU A 170 13.97 -11.47 -35.28
CA LEU A 170 12.68 -11.90 -34.74
C LEU A 170 11.89 -10.65 -34.33
N TYR A 171 10.76 -10.46 -34.99
CA TYR A 171 9.75 -9.46 -34.69
C TYR A 171 8.63 -10.15 -33.93
N SER A 172 8.46 -9.85 -32.64
CA SER A 172 7.39 -10.46 -31.84
C SER A 172 6.59 -9.37 -31.14
N SER A 173 5.29 -9.60 -31.00
CA SER A 173 4.39 -8.76 -30.20
C SER A 173 4.65 -8.88 -28.69
N VAL A 174 5.78 -9.47 -28.27
CA VAL A 174 6.21 -9.52 -26.87
C VAL A 174 6.82 -8.18 -26.45
N GLY A 175 6.06 -7.11 -26.69
CA GLY A 175 6.20 -5.79 -26.08
C GLY A 175 5.19 -5.56 -24.93
N THR A 176 4.39 -6.56 -24.60
CA THR A 176 3.46 -6.56 -23.46
C THR A 176 3.75 -7.75 -22.55
N THR A 177 4.58 -7.48 -21.54
CA THR A 177 4.49 -8.04 -20.18
C THR A 177 4.44 -9.58 -20.07
N SER A 178 5.60 -10.24 -20.13
CA SER A 178 5.76 -11.47 -19.36
C SER A 178 5.67 -11.11 -17.87
N VAL A 179 4.57 -11.53 -17.24
CA VAL A 179 4.23 -11.27 -15.82
C VAL A 179 5.31 -11.79 -14.85
N SER A 180 6.22 -12.66 -15.32
CA SER A 180 7.32 -13.25 -14.56
C SER A 180 8.43 -12.28 -14.09
N GLY A 181 8.34 -10.98 -14.41
CA GLY A 181 9.26 -9.96 -13.89
C GLY A 181 8.64 -8.97 -12.90
N LEU A 182 7.33 -9.03 -12.67
CA LEU A 182 6.67 -8.05 -11.81
C LEU A 182 7.05 -8.23 -10.34
N GLU A 183 7.28 -9.46 -9.91
CA GLU A 183 7.70 -9.81 -8.55
C GLU A 183 9.04 -9.18 -8.14
N THR A 184 9.99 -9.05 -9.07
CA THR A 184 11.32 -8.46 -8.80
C THR A 184 11.27 -6.95 -8.63
N VAL A 185 10.20 -6.29 -9.09
CA VAL A 185 9.96 -4.85 -8.91
C VAL A 185 9.02 -4.59 -7.74
N LEU A 186 7.97 -5.40 -7.60
CA LEU A 186 6.91 -5.18 -6.62
C LEU A 186 7.40 -5.38 -5.19
N ILE A 187 8.23 -6.39 -4.93
CA ILE A 187 8.76 -6.66 -3.58
C ILE A 187 9.64 -5.48 -3.10
N PRO A 188 10.69 -5.04 -3.84
CA PRO A 188 11.47 -3.87 -3.43
C PRO A 188 10.63 -2.59 -3.31
N LEU A 189 9.62 -2.41 -4.17
CA LEU A 189 8.74 -1.24 -4.11
C LEU A 189 7.94 -1.21 -2.81
N ILE A 190 7.39 -2.36 -2.38
CA ILE A 190 6.68 -2.47 -1.09
C ILE A 190 7.65 -2.23 0.07
N ILE A 191 8.85 -2.81 0.03
CA ILE A 191 9.86 -2.60 1.07
C ILE A 191 10.21 -1.11 1.17
N ALA A 192 10.46 -0.44 0.04
CA ALA A 192 10.71 1.00 0.00
C ALA A 192 9.53 1.80 0.55
N ALA A 193 8.30 1.42 0.19
CA ALA A 193 7.08 2.04 0.69
C ALA A 193 6.96 1.95 2.22
N LEU A 194 7.29 0.80 2.81
CA LEU A 194 7.27 0.57 4.24
C LEU A 194 8.41 1.30 4.97
N ILE A 195 9.59 1.37 4.37
CA ILE A 195 10.72 2.15 4.90
C ILE A 195 10.33 3.63 4.98
N VAL A 196 9.83 4.20 3.88
CA VAL A 196 9.37 5.60 3.84
C VAL A 196 8.28 5.85 4.88
N LEU A 197 7.30 4.95 4.98
CA LEU A 197 6.24 5.02 5.98
C LEU A 197 6.80 5.09 7.41
N ASN A 198 7.71 4.18 7.76
CA ASN A 198 8.29 4.11 9.10
C ASN A 198 9.16 5.34 9.41
N THR A 199 9.98 5.77 8.46
CA THR A 199 10.82 6.97 8.60
C THR A 199 9.98 8.22 8.78
N MET A 200 8.93 8.39 7.98
CA MET A 200 8.02 9.55 8.10
C MET A 200 7.23 9.52 9.40
N LEU A 201 6.85 8.34 9.91
CA LEU A 201 6.26 8.24 11.25
C LEU A 201 7.23 8.69 12.35
N GLY A 202 8.49 8.29 12.26
CA GLY A 202 9.55 8.77 13.16
C GLY A 202 9.70 10.28 13.12
N ALA A 203 9.80 10.85 11.91
CA ALA A 203 9.93 12.29 11.72
C ALA A 203 8.75 13.10 12.31
N VAL A 204 7.51 12.59 12.21
CA VAL A 204 6.35 13.22 12.85
C VAL A 204 6.49 13.23 14.38
N VAL A 205 6.99 12.15 14.97
CA VAL A 205 7.18 12.05 16.43
C VAL A 205 8.28 12.99 16.92
N GLU A 206 9.39 13.08 16.18
CA GLU A 206 10.49 13.99 16.52
C GLU A 206 10.07 15.46 16.45
N ARG A 207 9.21 15.81 15.49
CA ARG A 207 8.73 17.20 15.25
C ARG A 207 7.43 17.55 15.96
N LEU A 208 7.02 16.78 16.98
CA LEU A 208 5.78 17.04 17.74
C LEU A 208 5.71 18.47 18.30
N ARG A 209 6.84 18.98 18.83
CA ARG A 209 6.90 20.33 19.39
C ARG A 209 6.67 21.41 18.32
N GLU A 210 7.23 21.21 17.13
CA GLU A 210 7.04 22.13 16.00
C GLU A 210 5.59 22.13 15.51
N ILE A 211 4.98 20.94 15.40
CA ILE A 211 3.55 20.79 15.05
C ILE A 211 2.67 21.56 16.05
N GLY A 212 2.98 21.47 17.35
CA GLY A 212 2.28 22.22 18.40
C GLY A 212 2.44 23.74 18.27
N ILE A 213 3.62 24.23 17.89
CA ILE A 213 3.86 25.64 17.60
C ILE A 213 3.03 26.11 16.40
N PHE A 214 3.02 25.34 15.31
CA PHE A 214 2.22 25.67 14.12
C PHE A 214 0.73 25.73 14.42
N SER A 215 0.21 24.76 15.18
CA SER A 215 -1.19 24.76 15.62
C SER A 215 -1.51 25.97 16.52
N SER A 216 -0.60 26.35 17.41
CA SER A 216 -0.78 27.50 18.31
C SER A 216 -0.80 28.85 17.57
N ILE A 217 -0.13 28.95 16.43
CA ILE A 217 -0.15 30.12 15.54
C ILE A 217 -1.38 30.09 14.59
N GLY A 218 -2.18 29.01 14.63
CA GLY A 218 -3.43 28.91 13.89
C GLY A 218 -3.32 28.20 12.53
N LEU A 219 -2.26 27.43 12.27
CA LEU A 219 -2.23 26.58 11.06
C LEU A 219 -3.37 25.55 11.11
N ALA A 220 -4.12 25.47 10.02
CA ALA A 220 -5.08 24.39 9.84
C ALA A 220 -4.37 23.02 9.83
N PRO A 221 -4.98 21.96 10.42
CA PRO A 221 -4.46 20.59 10.35
C PRO A 221 -4.06 20.14 8.94
N ALA A 222 -4.83 20.54 7.93
CA ALA A 222 -4.54 20.24 6.53
C ALA A 222 -3.24 20.89 6.03
N HIS A 223 -2.91 22.10 6.49
CA HIS A 223 -1.65 22.76 6.14
C HIS A 223 -0.45 22.05 6.77
N VAL A 224 -0.60 21.55 8.00
CA VAL A 224 0.44 20.72 8.63
C VAL A 224 0.66 19.43 7.83
N ALA A 225 -0.40 18.73 7.42
CA ALA A 225 -0.26 17.57 6.52
C ALA A 225 0.45 17.92 5.20
N MET A 226 0.11 19.06 4.60
CA MET A 226 0.72 19.50 3.34
C MET A 226 2.22 19.79 3.47
N LEU A 227 2.71 20.26 4.62
CA LEU A 227 4.13 20.44 4.88
C LEU A 227 4.90 19.12 4.76
N PHE A 228 4.39 18.06 5.40
CA PHE A 228 5.01 16.72 5.30
C PHE A 228 4.91 16.13 3.90
N LEU A 229 3.80 16.33 3.19
CA LEU A 229 3.67 15.89 1.79
C LEU A 229 4.63 16.65 0.85
N ALA A 230 4.82 17.94 1.07
CA ALA A 230 5.77 18.75 0.31
C ALA A 230 7.21 18.31 0.55
N GLU A 231 7.58 18.05 1.80
CA GLU A 231 8.88 17.49 2.18
C GLU A 231 9.14 16.13 1.51
N SER A 232 8.16 15.22 1.56
CA SER A 232 8.24 13.94 0.84
C SER A 232 8.37 14.10 -0.67
N CYS A 233 7.73 15.12 -1.27
CA CYS A 233 7.88 15.40 -2.69
C CYS A 233 9.32 15.77 -3.04
N VAL A 234 9.97 16.59 -2.21
CA VAL A 234 11.40 16.94 -2.38
C VAL A 234 12.27 15.69 -2.29
N PHE A 235 12.06 14.85 -1.28
CA PHE A 235 12.81 13.60 -1.15
C PHE A 235 12.55 12.62 -2.29
N ALA A 236 11.32 12.52 -2.79
CA ALA A 236 10.99 11.68 -3.94
C ALA A 236 11.76 12.13 -5.19
N ASN A 237 11.76 13.43 -5.49
CA ASN A 237 12.48 13.98 -6.63
C ASN A 237 13.99 13.77 -6.52
N LEU A 238 14.58 14.08 -5.35
CA LEU A 238 16.00 13.84 -5.11
C LEU A 238 16.35 12.35 -5.22
N GLY A 239 15.52 11.48 -4.64
CA GLY A 239 15.71 10.03 -4.69
C GLY A 239 15.66 9.48 -6.12
N VAL A 240 14.73 9.94 -6.95
CA VAL A 240 14.66 9.56 -8.37
C VAL A 240 15.89 10.02 -9.13
N VAL A 241 16.30 11.28 -8.98
CA VAL A 241 17.46 11.83 -9.70
C VAL A 241 18.75 11.12 -9.28
N LEU A 242 19.01 11.02 -7.98
CA LEU A 242 20.21 10.37 -7.45
C LEU A 242 20.22 8.87 -7.73
N GLY A 243 19.07 8.20 -7.58
CA GLY A 243 18.91 6.78 -7.88
C GLY A 243 19.14 6.48 -9.35
N TYR A 244 18.63 7.33 -10.25
CA TYR A 244 18.89 7.23 -11.68
C TYR A 244 20.38 7.38 -12.01
N LEU A 245 21.03 8.42 -11.48
CA LEU A 245 22.47 8.65 -11.70
C LEU A 245 23.34 7.52 -11.15
N ALA A 246 23.02 7.02 -9.95
CA ALA A 246 23.71 5.88 -9.34
C ALA A 246 23.50 4.60 -10.16
N GLY A 247 22.26 4.33 -10.59
CA GLY A 247 21.94 3.19 -11.45
C GLY A 247 22.69 3.25 -12.77
N GLN A 248 22.80 4.43 -13.38
CA GLN A 248 23.59 4.67 -14.59
C GLN A 248 25.09 4.43 -14.37
N ALA A 249 25.65 4.91 -13.25
CA ALA A 249 27.05 4.72 -12.91
C ALA A 249 27.36 3.23 -12.69
N VAL A 250 26.52 2.52 -11.94
CA VAL A 250 26.65 1.07 -11.72
C VAL A 250 26.51 0.31 -13.04
N ALA A 251 25.52 0.63 -13.86
CA ALA A 251 25.32 -0.03 -15.15
C ALA A 251 26.52 0.15 -16.09
N LYS A 252 27.10 1.36 -16.15
CA LYS A 252 28.33 1.64 -16.90
C LYS A 252 29.55 0.90 -16.33
N LEU A 253 29.68 0.84 -15.00
CA LEU A 253 30.77 0.12 -14.34
C LEU A 253 30.70 -1.38 -14.63
N LEU A 254 29.51 -1.97 -14.58
CA LEU A 254 29.28 -3.37 -14.91
C LEU A 254 29.59 -3.65 -16.38
N TYR A 255 29.17 -2.75 -17.28
CA TYR A 255 29.50 -2.85 -18.71
C TYR A 255 31.01 -2.74 -18.96
N TYR A 256 31.70 -1.82 -18.28
CA TYR A 256 33.16 -1.66 -18.38
C TYR A 256 33.91 -2.89 -17.83
N ALA A 257 33.45 -3.45 -16.71
CA ALA A 257 34.03 -4.66 -16.12
C ALA A 257 33.85 -5.88 -17.05
N GLN A 258 32.72 -5.96 -17.75
CA GLN A 258 32.48 -6.96 -18.79
C GLN A 258 33.43 -6.76 -19.98
N SER A 259 33.61 -5.52 -20.48
CA SER A 259 34.44 -5.26 -21.67
C SER A 259 35.93 -5.52 -21.46
N HIS A 260 36.39 -5.55 -20.21
CA HIS A 260 37.79 -5.84 -19.84
C HIS A 260 38.01 -7.26 -19.30
N ASP A 261 37.02 -8.15 -19.48
CA ASP A 261 37.05 -9.55 -19.03
C ASP A 261 37.32 -9.73 -17.52
N LEU A 262 37.06 -8.70 -16.72
CA LEU A 262 37.22 -8.73 -15.26
C LEU A 262 36.08 -9.51 -14.59
N MET A 263 34.97 -9.72 -15.31
CA MET A 263 33.79 -10.40 -14.82
C MET A 263 33.13 -11.19 -15.96
N SER A 264 33.73 -12.34 -16.30
CA SER A 264 33.34 -13.20 -17.43
C SER A 264 31.90 -13.73 -17.40
N GLY A 265 31.23 -13.70 -16.23
CA GLY A 265 29.82 -14.06 -16.07
C GLY A 265 28.80 -12.99 -16.52
N LEU A 266 29.24 -11.80 -16.95
CA LEU A 266 28.36 -10.70 -17.37
C LEU A 266 28.27 -10.49 -18.88
N ALA A 267 28.79 -11.41 -19.70
CA ALA A 267 28.79 -11.28 -21.15
C ALA A 267 27.35 -11.19 -21.71
N GLY A 268 27.03 -10.06 -22.38
CA GLY A 268 25.75 -9.82 -23.03
C GLY A 268 24.87 -8.73 -22.43
N LEU A 269 25.33 -7.99 -21.41
CA LEU A 269 24.63 -6.78 -20.95
C LEU A 269 24.60 -5.73 -22.06
N SER A 270 23.41 -5.51 -22.63
CA SER A 270 23.15 -4.38 -23.51
C SER A 270 22.48 -3.26 -22.73
N LEU A 271 23.09 -2.08 -22.75
CA LEU A 271 22.52 -0.88 -22.13
C LEU A 271 21.43 -0.34 -23.06
N ASN A 272 20.18 -0.74 -22.81
CA ASN A 272 19.04 -0.16 -23.51
C ASN A 272 18.55 1.10 -22.77
N TYR A 273 18.87 2.26 -23.32
CA TYR A 273 18.41 3.55 -22.81
C TYR A 273 17.05 3.90 -23.39
N SER A 274 15.99 3.58 -22.64
CA SER A 274 14.63 4.04 -22.95
C SER A 274 14.24 5.23 -22.09
N SER A 275 14.06 6.39 -22.73
CA SER A 275 13.60 7.62 -22.07
C SER A 275 12.17 7.47 -21.53
N THR A 276 11.29 6.75 -22.24
CA THR A 276 9.90 6.53 -21.83
C THR A 276 9.80 5.63 -20.60
N ALA A 277 10.60 4.57 -20.54
CA ALA A 277 10.67 3.69 -19.37
C ALA A 277 11.18 4.43 -18.13
N THR A 278 12.19 5.30 -18.31
CA THR A 278 12.76 6.11 -17.21
C THR A 278 11.71 7.04 -16.60
N VAL A 279 10.94 7.75 -17.43
CA VAL A 279 9.85 8.62 -16.95
C VAL A 279 8.76 7.82 -16.24
N GLY A 280 8.39 6.65 -16.78
CA GLY A 280 7.41 5.76 -16.16
C GLY A 280 7.82 5.31 -14.74
N VAL A 281 9.07 4.86 -14.58
CA VAL A 281 9.61 4.45 -13.28
C VAL A 281 9.69 5.62 -12.30
N ALA A 282 10.09 6.80 -12.76
CA ALA A 282 10.12 8.01 -11.93
C ALA A 282 8.73 8.34 -11.35
N ILE A 283 7.68 8.28 -12.17
CA ILE A 283 6.30 8.52 -11.74
C ILE A 283 5.88 7.47 -10.70
N ILE A 284 6.19 6.20 -10.92
CA ILE A 284 5.86 5.12 -9.97
C ILE A 284 6.53 5.36 -8.63
N ILE A 285 7.83 5.68 -8.61
CA ILE A 285 8.57 5.93 -7.37
C ILE A 285 7.99 7.14 -6.62
N ILE A 286 7.74 8.25 -7.32
CA ILE A 286 7.16 9.45 -6.70
C ILE A 286 5.78 9.14 -6.13
N ALA A 287 4.94 8.44 -6.89
CA ALA A 287 3.63 8.02 -6.41
C ALA A 287 3.73 7.13 -5.17
N THR A 288 4.64 6.16 -5.15
CA THR A 288 4.85 5.28 -3.99
C THR A 288 5.28 6.07 -2.75
N VAL A 289 6.23 7.00 -2.87
CA VAL A 289 6.66 7.84 -1.74
C VAL A 289 5.52 8.70 -1.21
N LEU A 290 4.75 9.33 -2.10
CA LEU A 290 3.60 10.13 -1.70
C LEU A 290 2.51 9.28 -1.04
N LEU A 291 2.14 8.14 -1.63
CA LEU A 291 1.16 7.20 -1.05
C LEU A 291 1.58 6.72 0.34
N SER A 292 2.85 6.37 0.53
CA SER A 292 3.39 6.00 1.84
C SER A 292 3.35 7.13 2.86
N THR A 293 3.47 8.39 2.42
CA THR A 293 3.45 9.57 3.29
C THR A 293 2.03 10.00 3.68
N LEU A 294 0.99 9.61 2.93
CA LEU A 294 -0.39 10.00 3.22
C LEU A 294 -0.83 9.66 4.65
N TYR A 295 -0.46 8.47 5.16
CA TYR A 295 -0.81 8.08 6.53
C TYR A 295 -0.05 8.89 7.60
N PRO A 296 1.30 9.01 7.57
CA PRO A 296 2.04 9.91 8.45
C PRO A 296 1.55 11.36 8.43
N ALA A 297 1.29 11.92 7.24
CA ALA A 297 0.79 13.28 7.09
C ALA A 297 -0.58 13.47 7.75
N ARG A 298 -1.49 12.50 7.60
CA ARG A 298 -2.77 12.49 8.33
C ARG A 298 -2.58 12.41 9.84
N LYS A 299 -1.60 11.62 10.31
CA LYS A 299 -1.29 11.54 11.74
C LYS A 299 -0.77 12.88 12.27
N ALA A 300 0.12 13.55 11.53
CA ALA A 300 0.59 14.90 11.87
C ALA A 300 -0.54 15.93 11.91
N ALA A 301 -1.47 15.91 10.96
CA ALA A 301 -2.65 16.77 10.98
C ALA A 301 -3.51 16.55 12.22
N ARG A 302 -3.75 15.30 12.62
CA ARG A 302 -4.51 15.00 13.85
C ARG A 302 -3.83 15.56 15.10
N LEU A 303 -2.50 15.47 15.16
CA LEU A 303 -1.71 16.05 16.25
C LEU A 303 -1.73 17.58 16.27
N ALA A 304 -1.90 18.21 15.10
CA ALA A 304 -2.08 19.66 14.96
C ALA A 304 -3.51 20.12 15.25
N THR A 305 -4.45 19.19 15.44
CA THR A 305 -5.80 19.55 15.88
C THR A 305 -5.66 19.93 17.35
N PRO A 306 -6.09 21.14 17.78
CA PRO A 306 -6.02 21.52 19.18
C PRO A 306 -6.81 20.49 19.99
N ASP A 307 -6.08 19.54 20.58
CA ASP A 307 -6.70 18.37 21.14
C ASP A 307 -7.46 18.76 22.39
N VAL A 308 -8.62 18.15 22.48
CA VAL A 308 -9.60 18.16 23.56
C VAL A 308 -9.02 17.51 24.83
N GLU A 309 -7.73 17.15 24.85
CA GLU A 309 -6.96 16.66 26.00
C GLU A 309 -6.63 17.71 27.08
N ARG A 310 -7.24 18.90 27.04
CA ARG A 310 -7.51 19.66 28.28
C ARG A 310 -8.68 19.10 29.11
N ARG A 311 -9.22 17.91 28.80
CA ARG A 311 -10.07 17.16 29.73
C ARG A 311 -9.22 16.56 30.83
N TRP A 312 -9.06 17.31 31.91
CA TRP A 312 -8.61 16.82 33.21
C TRP A 312 -9.20 15.42 33.50
N LYS A 313 -8.34 14.44 33.78
CA LYS A 313 -8.71 13.04 34.09
C LYS A 313 -8.56 12.82 35.59
N LEU A 314 -9.45 12.01 36.17
CA LEU A 314 -9.33 11.57 37.57
C LEU A 314 -8.07 10.71 37.75
N PRO A 315 -7.34 10.84 38.88
CA PRO A 315 -6.22 9.95 39.18
C PRO A 315 -6.71 8.52 39.38
N VAL A 316 -5.79 7.57 39.26
CA VAL A 316 -6.08 6.16 39.58
C VAL A 316 -6.29 6.05 41.10
N PRO A 317 -7.40 5.44 41.58
CA PRO A 317 -7.64 5.28 43.00
C PRO A 317 -6.61 4.34 43.63
N ASP A 318 -6.23 4.65 44.87
CA ASP A 318 -5.43 3.79 45.74
C ASP A 318 -6.37 2.99 46.65
N GLY A 319 -6.75 1.79 46.19
CA GLY A 319 -7.72 0.94 46.88
C GLY A 319 -9.12 1.55 46.93
N HIS A 320 -9.47 2.18 48.04
CA HIS A 320 -10.78 2.82 48.26
C HIS A 320 -10.69 4.34 48.34
N THR A 321 -9.51 4.93 48.14
CA THR A 321 -9.31 6.37 48.27
C THR A 321 -8.84 7.01 46.95
N MET A 322 -9.24 8.26 46.74
CA MET A 322 -8.67 9.15 45.71
C MET A 322 -8.36 10.48 46.35
N SER A 323 -7.13 10.96 46.20
CA SER A 323 -6.71 12.29 46.63
C SER A 323 -6.08 13.04 45.47
N PHE A 324 -6.49 14.29 45.26
CA PHE A 324 -5.88 15.14 44.25
C PHE A 324 -6.15 16.63 44.53
N PRO A 325 -5.25 17.52 44.09
CA PRO A 325 -5.52 18.95 44.11
C PRO A 325 -6.54 19.32 43.03
N LEU A 326 -7.50 20.17 43.39
CA LEU A 326 -8.37 20.84 42.43
C LEU A 326 -7.61 22.03 41.82
N PRO A 327 -7.75 22.30 40.51
CA PRO A 327 -7.06 23.41 39.83
C PRO A 327 -7.73 24.76 40.12
N PHE A 328 -8.00 25.04 41.39
CA PHE A 328 -8.63 26.26 41.90
C PHE A 328 -7.82 26.76 43.09
N MET A 329 -7.42 28.02 43.01
CA MET A 329 -6.70 28.72 44.07
C MET A 329 -7.62 29.78 44.66
N LEU A 330 -7.61 29.91 45.99
CA LEU A 330 -8.41 30.88 46.73
C LEU A 330 -7.47 31.86 47.43
N THR A 331 -7.92 33.09 47.64
CA THR A 331 -7.21 34.10 48.43
C THR A 331 -7.72 34.08 49.87
N GLY A 332 -6.95 34.62 50.82
CA GLY A 332 -7.21 34.53 52.27
C GLY A 332 -8.69 34.62 52.70
N ARG A 333 -9.39 35.74 52.45
CA ARG A 333 -10.81 35.88 52.82
C ARG A 333 -11.76 35.04 51.96
N ASP A 334 -11.43 34.83 50.69
CA ASP A 334 -12.23 34.00 49.78
C ASP A 334 -12.20 32.51 50.18
N SER A 335 -11.17 32.07 50.91
CA SER A 335 -11.01 30.67 51.32
C SER A 335 -12.18 30.18 52.19
N ILE A 336 -12.51 30.90 53.26
CA ILE A 336 -13.63 30.55 54.15
C ILE A 336 -14.98 30.79 53.46
N ALA A 337 -15.08 31.86 52.69
CA ALA A 337 -16.30 32.24 52.00
C ALA A 337 -16.71 31.17 50.96
N CYS A 338 -15.75 30.66 50.20
CA CYS A 338 -15.98 29.57 49.26
C CYS A 338 -16.41 28.27 49.96
N ASN A 339 -15.85 27.97 51.14
CA ASN A 339 -16.25 26.79 51.91
C ASN A 339 -17.70 26.89 52.42
N ILE A 340 -18.14 28.08 52.81
CA ILE A 340 -19.54 28.32 53.20
C ILE A 340 -20.48 28.23 52.00
N PHE A 341 -20.10 28.84 50.86
CA PHE A 341 -20.87 28.71 49.63
C PHE A 341 -21.07 27.24 49.22
N LEU A 342 -20.00 26.44 49.28
CA LEU A 342 -20.07 25.00 49.00
C LEU A 342 -20.91 24.27 50.06
N LYS A 343 -20.77 24.63 51.35
CA LYS A 343 -21.59 24.05 52.42
C LYS A 343 -23.08 24.31 52.19
N GLU A 344 -23.49 25.56 51.92
CA GLU A 344 -24.89 25.89 51.62
C GLU A 344 -25.40 25.15 50.39
N TYR A 345 -24.58 25.05 49.34
CA TYR A 345 -24.90 24.26 48.17
C TYR A 345 -25.15 22.79 48.54
N PHE A 346 -24.26 22.15 49.29
CA PHE A 346 -24.42 20.76 49.70
C PHE A 346 -25.56 20.53 50.68
N ASP A 347 -25.83 21.47 51.59
CA ASP A 347 -26.95 21.38 52.53
C ASP A 347 -28.29 21.42 51.79
N GLY A 348 -28.37 22.07 50.63
CA GLY A 348 -29.54 22.04 49.75
C GLY A 348 -29.87 20.68 49.14
N TYR A 349 -28.96 19.69 49.23
CA TYR A 349 -29.13 18.33 48.74
C TYR A 349 -29.33 17.29 49.85
N VAL A 350 -29.54 17.72 51.10
CA VAL A 350 -29.96 16.84 52.20
C VAL A 350 -31.40 16.38 51.93
N ASP A 351 -31.65 15.08 52.01
CA ASP A 351 -32.96 14.43 51.76
C ASP A 351 -33.55 14.53 50.33
N PHE A 352 -32.77 14.99 49.34
CA PHE A 352 -33.22 15.09 47.94
C PHE A 352 -32.86 13.84 47.11
N ALA A 353 -33.73 12.83 47.10
CA ALA A 353 -33.51 11.56 46.39
C ALA A 353 -33.75 11.59 44.86
N GLY A 354 -33.94 12.79 44.25
CA GLY A 354 -34.28 12.96 42.84
C GLY A 354 -33.19 13.59 41.96
N GLY A 355 -32.01 13.87 42.52
CA GLY A 355 -30.94 14.64 41.85
C GLY A 355 -29.74 13.80 41.39
N ASP A 356 -28.68 14.48 40.97
CA ASP A 356 -27.41 13.85 40.56
C ASP A 356 -26.66 13.20 41.74
N PHE A 357 -26.91 13.70 42.96
CA PHE A 357 -26.40 13.16 44.22
C PHE A 357 -27.27 13.66 45.37
N TYR A 358 -27.15 13.03 46.54
CA TYR A 358 -27.66 13.58 47.80
C TYR A 358 -26.59 13.50 48.89
N THR A 359 -26.71 14.34 49.91
CA THR A 359 -25.67 14.57 50.93
C THR A 359 -26.18 14.27 52.34
N ASP A 360 -25.25 13.99 53.25
CA ASP A 360 -25.51 13.86 54.69
C ASP A 360 -24.28 14.35 55.49
N GLY A 361 -24.54 14.93 56.65
CA GLY A 361 -23.50 15.26 57.64
C GLY A 361 -22.49 16.32 57.20
N THR A 362 -22.89 17.33 56.43
CA THR A 362 -22.00 18.43 55.99
C THR A 362 -21.50 19.26 57.18
N SER A 363 -20.20 19.21 57.43
CA SER A 363 -19.55 19.92 58.54
C SER A 363 -18.34 20.73 58.06
N LEU A 364 -18.20 21.95 58.57
CA LEU A 364 -17.06 22.82 58.32
C LEU A 364 -16.26 23.01 59.61
N THR A 365 -14.96 22.73 59.57
CA THR A 365 -14.05 22.84 60.72
C THR A 365 -12.74 23.51 60.33
N ARG A 366 -11.98 24.03 61.31
CA ARG A 366 -10.61 24.52 61.07
C ARG A 366 -9.63 23.35 61.00
N HIS A 367 -8.70 23.40 60.04
CA HIS A 367 -7.70 22.35 59.84
C HIS A 367 -6.38 22.95 59.34
N GLU A 368 -5.28 22.71 60.07
CA GLU A 368 -3.88 23.04 59.67
C GLU A 368 -3.70 24.42 58.99
N GLY A 369 -4.22 25.49 59.61
CA GLY A 369 -4.09 26.86 59.08
C GLY A 369 -5.10 27.23 57.97
N GLY A 370 -6.00 26.32 57.62
CA GLY A 370 -7.12 26.54 56.71
C GLY A 370 -8.41 25.88 57.20
N PHE A 371 -9.15 25.26 56.29
CA PHE A 371 -10.53 24.80 56.51
C PHE A 371 -10.74 23.39 55.94
N ARG A 372 -11.55 22.59 56.63
CA ARG A 372 -11.98 21.25 56.21
C ARG A 372 -13.50 21.21 56.13
N LEU A 373 -14.01 20.96 54.92
CA LEU A 373 -15.42 20.69 54.65
C LEU A 373 -15.58 19.18 54.42
N ALA A 374 -16.27 18.49 55.32
CA ALA A 374 -16.47 17.05 55.28
C ALA A 374 -17.96 16.70 55.18
N LEU A 375 -18.29 15.75 54.31
CA LEU A 375 -19.66 15.30 54.07
C LEU A 375 -19.69 13.85 53.55
N ARG A 376 -20.84 13.19 53.65
CA ARG A 376 -21.13 11.92 52.97
C ARG A 376 -21.99 12.18 51.75
N VAL A 377 -21.70 11.51 50.64
CA VAL A 377 -22.39 11.69 49.36
C VAL A 377 -22.78 10.34 48.79
N TRP A 378 -24.02 10.23 48.31
CA TRP A 378 -24.50 9.11 47.50
C TRP A 378 -24.71 9.59 46.07
N LEU A 379 -24.17 8.83 45.12
CA LEU A 379 -24.10 9.24 43.72
C LEU A 379 -25.16 8.53 42.89
N ALA A 380 -25.81 9.28 41.99
CA ALA A 380 -26.67 8.70 40.98
C ALA A 380 -25.84 8.00 39.87
N PRO A 381 -26.39 6.97 39.21
CA PRO A 381 -27.68 6.35 39.47
C PRO A 381 -27.63 5.47 40.74
N TYR A 382 -28.67 5.59 41.58
CA TYR A 382 -28.68 5.03 42.95
C TYR A 382 -28.78 3.50 42.99
N ASP A 383 -29.12 2.86 41.87
CA ASP A 383 -29.11 1.41 41.69
C ASP A 383 -27.70 0.81 41.83
N LEU A 384 -26.66 1.59 41.55
CA LEU A 384 -25.26 1.17 41.78
C LEU A 384 -24.87 1.18 43.27
N GLY A 385 -25.68 1.79 44.15
CA GLY A 385 -25.44 1.81 45.59
C GLY A 385 -24.12 2.48 46.00
N VAL A 386 -23.60 3.39 45.17
CA VAL A 386 -22.31 4.05 45.41
C VAL A 386 -22.46 5.15 46.46
N SER A 387 -21.72 5.02 47.56
CA SER A 387 -21.60 6.07 48.58
C SER A 387 -20.15 6.31 48.95
N GLN A 388 -19.82 7.56 49.28
CA GLN A 388 -18.46 7.98 49.59
C GLN A 388 -18.44 9.06 50.66
N ARG A 389 -17.32 9.13 51.40
CA ARG A 389 -16.94 10.28 52.20
C ARG A 389 -16.15 11.25 51.32
N VAL A 390 -16.52 12.52 51.37
CA VAL A 390 -15.85 13.60 50.65
C VAL A 390 -15.27 14.56 51.67
N GLU A 391 -14.00 14.89 51.52
CA GLU A 391 -13.34 15.91 52.33
C GLU A 391 -12.64 16.90 51.42
N LEU A 392 -12.99 18.18 51.56
CA LEU A 392 -12.34 19.29 50.89
C LEU A 392 -11.45 20.00 51.90
N LEU A 393 -10.14 19.94 51.67
CA LEU A 393 -9.11 20.58 52.48
C LEU A 393 -8.66 21.85 51.77
N THR A 394 -9.04 23.00 52.31
CA THR A 394 -8.56 24.30 51.85
C THR A 394 -7.40 24.71 52.72
N GLN A 395 -6.17 24.58 52.23
CA GLN A 395 -4.96 24.79 53.03
C GLN A 395 -4.06 25.85 52.38
N PRO A 396 -3.28 26.61 53.18
CA PRO A 396 -2.34 27.57 52.63
C PRO A 396 -1.32 26.87 51.73
N ASP A 397 -1.00 27.50 50.61
CA ASP A 397 0.00 27.01 49.68
C ASP A 397 1.39 27.06 50.35
N PRO A 398 2.25 26.03 50.18
CA PRO A 398 3.59 26.03 50.77
C PRO A 398 4.46 27.21 50.33
N ASP A 399 4.27 27.69 49.09
CA ASP A 399 5.09 28.75 48.50
C ASP A 399 4.56 30.15 48.81
N ASP A 400 3.23 30.32 48.94
CA ASP A 400 2.58 31.59 49.27
C ASP A 400 1.46 31.43 50.31
N PRO A 401 1.68 31.86 51.58
CA PRO A 401 0.67 31.79 52.63
C PRO A 401 -0.61 32.60 52.38
N HIS A 402 -0.62 33.51 51.41
CA HIS A 402 -1.82 34.28 51.02
C HIS A 402 -2.71 33.54 50.01
N VAL A 403 -2.19 32.47 49.42
CA VAL A 403 -2.89 31.63 48.45
C VAL A 403 -3.25 30.31 49.12
N TYR A 404 -4.47 29.84 48.88
CA TYR A 404 -4.98 28.60 49.43
C TYR A 404 -5.26 27.62 48.30
N SER A 405 -4.70 26.42 48.40
CA SER A 405 -4.98 25.31 47.51
C SER A 405 -6.13 24.47 48.07
N VAL A 406 -6.94 23.89 47.19
CA VAL A 406 -8.04 23.00 47.58
C VAL A 406 -7.68 21.57 47.19
N LEU A 407 -7.47 20.71 48.17
CA LEU A 407 -7.35 19.26 47.96
C LEU A 407 -8.68 18.59 48.24
N ILE A 408 -9.01 17.59 47.42
CA ILE A 408 -10.16 16.73 47.66
C ILE A 408 -9.68 15.32 47.98
N ASN A 409 -10.23 14.77 49.07
CA ASN A 409 -10.09 13.37 49.45
C ASN A 409 -11.45 12.70 49.32
N LEU A 410 -11.49 11.62 48.55
CA LEU A 410 -12.67 10.79 48.35
C LEU A 410 -12.37 9.41 48.92
N GLU A 411 -13.26 8.88 49.76
CA GLU A 411 -13.16 7.52 50.31
C GLU A 411 -14.45 6.77 49.99
N ARG A 412 -14.36 5.69 49.22
CA ARG A 412 -15.50 4.83 48.89
C ARG A 412 -15.96 4.07 50.13
N ILE A 413 -17.24 4.25 50.50
CA ILE A 413 -17.89 3.52 51.60
C ILE A 413 -18.63 2.29 51.06
N SER A 414 -19.35 2.44 49.94
CA SER A 414 -20.11 1.36 49.30
C SER A 414 -20.11 1.49 47.77
N GLY A 415 -20.50 0.41 47.08
CA GLY A 415 -20.49 0.31 45.62
C GLY A 415 -19.24 -0.36 45.06
N ASP A 416 -19.30 -0.79 43.79
CA ASP A 416 -18.18 -1.42 43.11
C ASP A 416 -17.17 -0.38 42.56
N ASP A 417 -15.97 -0.82 42.20
CA ASP A 417 -14.90 0.08 41.74
C ASP A 417 -15.20 0.76 40.40
N ASN A 418 -15.80 0.04 39.47
CA ASN A 418 -16.13 0.59 38.16
C ASN A 418 -17.30 1.56 38.26
N GLY A 419 -18.32 1.21 39.04
CA GLY A 419 -19.44 2.08 39.40
C GLY A 419 -18.95 3.38 40.04
N TRP A 420 -18.12 3.28 41.08
CA TRP A 420 -17.58 4.44 41.79
C TRP A 420 -16.73 5.35 40.89
N ARG A 421 -15.83 4.80 40.07
CA ARG A 421 -15.03 5.61 39.12
C ARG A 421 -15.91 6.37 38.12
N ARG A 422 -16.95 5.71 37.60
CA ARG A 422 -17.84 6.28 36.58
C ARG A 422 -18.70 7.40 37.14
N THR A 423 -19.30 7.19 38.31
CA THR A 423 -20.18 8.18 38.94
C THR A 423 -19.39 9.35 39.53
N ASN A 424 -18.15 9.12 40.02
CA ASN A 424 -17.31 10.20 40.54
C ASN A 424 -16.97 11.27 39.50
N TRP A 425 -16.79 10.89 38.24
CA TRP A 425 -16.50 11.88 37.20
C TRP A 425 -17.62 12.91 37.05
N LEU A 426 -18.89 12.49 37.18
CA LEU A 426 -20.03 13.39 37.16
C LEU A 426 -20.03 14.33 38.37
N PHE A 427 -19.84 13.76 39.57
CA PHE A 427 -19.77 14.54 40.81
C PHE A 427 -18.69 15.63 40.76
N ILE A 428 -17.49 15.27 40.28
CA ILE A 428 -16.38 16.22 40.17
C ILE A 428 -16.67 17.32 39.15
N ASN A 429 -17.36 17.02 38.05
CA ASN A 429 -17.79 18.08 37.13
C ASN A 429 -18.78 19.06 37.78
N ILE A 430 -19.71 18.56 38.57
CA ILE A 430 -20.67 19.41 39.30
C ILE A 430 -19.91 20.30 40.31
N LEU A 431 -19.00 19.71 41.09
CA LEU A 431 -18.16 20.47 42.02
C LEU A 431 -17.35 21.56 41.29
N ARG A 432 -16.77 21.24 40.14
CA ARG A 432 -16.05 22.21 39.31
C ARG A 432 -16.95 23.34 38.79
N GLN A 433 -18.20 23.04 38.41
CA GLN A 433 -19.16 24.07 38.03
C GLN A 433 -19.43 25.02 39.21
N GLN A 434 -19.54 24.52 40.43
CA GLN A 434 -19.71 25.37 41.61
C GLN A 434 -18.51 26.30 41.84
N PHE A 435 -17.28 25.82 41.65
CA PHE A 435 -16.10 26.70 41.71
C PHE A 435 -16.08 27.76 40.59
N LEU A 436 -16.61 27.45 39.41
CA LEU A 436 -16.75 28.43 38.33
C LEU A 436 -17.81 29.48 38.65
N ILE A 437 -18.95 29.07 39.24
CA ILE A 437 -20.00 29.98 39.71
C ILE A 437 -19.46 30.88 40.84
N TRP A 438 -18.71 30.34 41.78
CA TRP A 438 -18.05 31.12 42.84
C TRP A 438 -17.22 32.28 42.28
N ARG A 439 -16.54 32.05 41.14
CA ARG A 439 -15.72 33.09 40.49
C ARG A 439 -16.55 34.23 39.89
N THR A 440 -17.83 34.01 39.60
CA THR A 440 -18.73 35.05 39.07
C THR A 440 -19.45 35.84 40.16
N ILE A 441 -19.36 35.41 41.43
CA ILE A 441 -19.98 36.11 42.57
C ILE A 441 -19.23 37.43 42.85
N SER A 442 -19.98 38.49 43.12
CA SER A 442 -19.42 39.82 43.38
C SER A 442 -18.58 39.87 44.67
N PRO A 443 -17.56 40.74 44.76
CA PRO A 443 -16.75 40.87 45.97
C PRO A 443 -17.56 41.16 47.24
N ALA A 444 -18.62 41.96 47.11
CA ALA A 444 -19.57 42.26 48.17
C ALA A 444 -20.27 41.00 48.73
N GLN A 445 -20.79 40.14 47.85
CA GLN A 445 -21.42 38.88 48.26
C GLN A 445 -20.41 37.91 48.87
N LYS A 446 -19.19 37.85 48.34
CA LYS A 446 -18.12 37.03 48.93
C LYS A 446 -17.77 37.48 50.35
N ALA A 447 -17.81 38.78 50.63
CA ALA A 447 -17.60 39.30 51.98
C ALA A 447 -18.69 38.81 52.95
N VAL A 448 -19.96 38.82 52.53
CA VAL A 448 -21.07 38.27 53.33
C VAL A 448 -20.86 36.79 53.64
N TYR A 449 -20.45 35.99 52.65
CA TYR A 449 -20.10 34.58 52.86
C TYR A 449 -18.93 34.40 53.82
N ALA A 450 -17.93 35.28 53.78
CA ALA A 450 -16.80 35.24 54.71
C ALA A 450 -17.24 35.51 56.15
N GLU A 451 -18.08 36.54 56.37
CA GLU A 451 -18.62 36.88 57.68
C GLU A 451 -19.49 35.76 58.25
N HIS A 452 -20.36 35.16 57.43
CA HIS A 452 -21.14 33.98 57.80
C HIS A 452 -20.23 32.85 58.27
N GLY A 453 -19.13 32.59 57.54
CA GLY A 453 -18.19 31.54 57.91
C GLY A 453 -17.46 31.78 59.21
N PHE A 454 -17.02 33.02 59.46
CA PHE A 454 -16.39 33.36 60.74
C PHE A 454 -17.37 33.27 61.91
N ALA A 455 -18.62 33.70 61.71
CA ALA A 455 -19.68 33.56 62.72
C ALA A 455 -19.94 32.08 63.05
N LEU A 456 -20.07 31.23 62.03
CA LEU A 456 -20.29 29.79 62.18
C LEU A 456 -19.16 29.10 62.95
N LEU A 457 -17.90 29.41 62.63
CA LEU A 457 -16.74 28.81 63.31
C LEU A 457 -16.53 29.31 64.75
N GLU A 458 -17.06 30.49 65.09
CA GLU A 458 -16.98 31.07 66.43
C GLU A 458 -18.24 30.79 67.27
N GLY A 459 -19.23 30.08 66.71
CA GLY A 459 -20.49 29.79 67.39
C GLY A 459 -21.36 31.04 67.63
N ARG A 460 -21.19 32.09 66.82
CA ARG A 460 -21.99 33.31 66.89
C ARG A 460 -23.26 33.17 66.04
N GLU A 461 -24.35 33.75 66.52
CA GLU A 461 -25.61 33.83 65.77
C GLU A 461 -25.42 34.74 64.55
N TRP A 462 -25.78 34.25 63.36
CA TRP A 462 -25.62 34.95 62.09
C TRP A 462 -26.98 35.44 61.59
N GLU A 463 -27.11 36.75 61.40
CA GLU A 463 -28.26 37.35 60.74
C GLU A 463 -27.84 37.83 59.34
N PRO A 464 -28.52 37.39 58.26
CA PRO A 464 -28.20 37.84 56.93
C PRO A 464 -28.51 39.34 56.76
N PRO A 465 -27.70 40.08 55.99
CA PRO A 465 -27.91 41.51 55.78
C PRO A 465 -29.29 41.78 55.16
N THR A 466 -30.04 42.73 55.74
CA THR A 466 -31.45 43.04 55.39
C THR A 466 -31.61 43.83 54.08
N HIS A 467 -30.53 44.30 53.47
CA HIS A 467 -30.52 44.96 52.17
C HIS A 467 -29.50 44.29 51.24
N PRO A 468 -29.84 44.07 49.96
CA PRO A 468 -28.88 43.58 48.98
C PRO A 468 -27.73 44.59 48.92
N VAL A 469 -26.51 44.11 49.18
CA VAL A 469 -25.30 44.93 49.11
C VAL A 469 -25.22 45.49 47.69
N ALA A 470 -25.54 46.77 47.54
CA ALA A 470 -25.46 47.44 46.25
C ALA A 470 -24.02 47.34 45.77
N ALA A 471 -23.84 46.83 44.56
CA ALA A 471 -22.55 46.82 43.89
C ALA A 471 -22.13 48.28 43.65
N GLU A 472 -21.44 48.88 44.61
CA GLU A 472 -20.68 50.10 44.36
C GLU A 472 -19.56 49.71 43.40
N GLY A 473 -19.65 50.27 42.19
CA GLY A 473 -18.79 49.92 41.07
C GLY A 473 -17.37 50.44 41.24
N GLU A 474 -16.42 49.60 40.85
CA GLU A 474 -15.12 49.97 40.31
C GLU A 474 -14.91 49.27 38.97
#